data_AF-A0A9E5UVV7-F1
#
_entry.id   AF-A0A9E5UVV7-F1
#
_cell.length_a   1.000
_cell.length_b   1.000
_cell.length_c   1.000
_cell.angle_alpha   90.00
_cell.angle_beta   90.00
_cell.angle_gamma   90.00
#
_symmetry.space_group_name_H-M   'P 1'
#
loop_
_entity.id
_entity.type
_entity.pdbx_description
1 polymer ?
#
loop_
_entity_poly.entity_id
_entity_poly.type
_entity_poly.pdbx_seq_one_letter_code
_entity_poly.pdbx_strand_id
1 'polypeptide(L)'
;MARLIVLGSAAAVSDEHHDNTHLLLEGENSVVLIDCGSNPVVKLKRFGIHYERLTDMILTHFHPDHVAGVPIFLMHMWLIGRKAPLRVYGLHHCLERTEDMMLAFSWDTWPKFFPVAFHRLPERPDVLVLDNQDFRITAFPVKHYIPTVGLRIEVKSSGKVIGYSCDTEPVPNCIAIGRDADLLVHEAAGQGWGIPARPRRAKSQPRPGLRSWCWCTIRFGMQTLRPLSQKPGRPLTARWNWRSTIRFMKFKRGEAAAAPLKGSVLPTGQAL
;
A
#
# COMPACT_ATOMS: atom_id res chain seq x y z
N MET A 1 -0.10 18.24 10.79
CA MET A 1 -1.02 17.57 9.83
C MET A 1 -0.39 16.25 9.42
N ALA A 2 -1.10 15.13 9.53
CA ALA A 2 -0.54 13.82 9.18
C ALA A 2 -0.32 13.69 7.66
N ARG A 3 0.73 12.98 7.25
CA ARG A 3 1.09 12.75 5.84
C ARG A 3 1.22 11.25 5.55
N LEU A 4 0.76 10.84 4.37
CA LEU A 4 1.18 9.60 3.74
C LEU A 4 2.22 9.94 2.67
N ILE A 5 3.41 9.36 2.76
CA ILE A 5 4.51 9.60 1.82
C ILE A 5 4.85 8.28 1.15
N VAL A 6 4.73 8.24 -0.18
CA VAL A 6 5.12 7.08 -0.98
C VAL A 6 6.62 7.16 -1.22
N LEU A 7 7.39 6.23 -0.66
CA LEU A 7 8.85 6.18 -0.86
C LEU A 7 9.21 5.31 -2.05
N GLY A 8 8.47 4.23 -2.29
CA GLY A 8 8.56 3.39 -3.48
C GLY A 8 7.19 2.80 -3.85
N SER A 9 7.02 2.48 -5.12
CA SER A 9 5.73 2.09 -5.71
C SER A 9 5.87 1.14 -6.91
N ALA A 10 7.03 0.52 -7.09
CA ALA A 10 7.25 -0.44 -8.16
C ALA A 10 6.55 -1.77 -7.84
N ALA A 11 5.98 -2.41 -8.88
CA ALA A 11 5.38 -3.73 -8.78
C ALA A 11 6.47 -4.81 -8.94
N ALA A 12 7.10 -5.21 -7.84
CA ALA A 12 8.24 -6.12 -7.71
C ALA A 12 9.54 -5.73 -8.44
N VAL A 13 9.50 -5.30 -9.70
CA VAL A 13 10.68 -4.88 -10.46
C VAL A 13 10.78 -3.36 -10.42
N SER A 14 11.77 -2.84 -9.70
CA SER A 14 12.10 -1.42 -9.67
C SER A 14 12.68 -0.94 -10.99
N ASP A 15 12.54 0.36 -11.25
CA ASP A 15 13.13 1.04 -12.40
C ASP A 15 13.87 2.32 -11.96
N GLU A 16 14.39 3.09 -12.92
CA GLU A 16 15.13 4.33 -12.68
C GLU A 16 14.33 5.41 -11.93
N HIS A 17 13.01 5.26 -11.82
CA HIS A 17 12.10 6.25 -11.25
C HIS A 17 11.27 5.71 -10.08
N HIS A 18 11.10 4.39 -9.99
CA HIS A 18 10.26 3.72 -9.00
C HIS A 18 11.09 2.68 -8.25
N ASP A 19 11.25 2.93 -6.96
CA ASP A 19 11.82 1.95 -6.04
C ASP A 19 10.74 0.95 -5.57
N ASN A 20 11.17 -0.17 -4.99
CA ASN A 20 10.29 -1.19 -4.43
C ASN A 20 9.43 -0.65 -3.27
N THR A 21 8.31 -1.31 -2.98
CA THR A 21 7.25 -0.78 -2.13
C THR A 21 7.73 -0.49 -0.70
N HIS A 22 7.53 0.75 -0.27
CA HIS A 22 7.55 1.17 1.12
C HIS A 22 6.90 2.56 1.24
N LEU A 23 6.13 2.77 2.31
CA LEU A 23 5.33 3.96 2.57
C LEU A 23 5.63 4.49 3.97
N LEU A 24 5.52 5.80 4.18
CA LEU A 24 5.56 6.40 5.51
C LEU A 24 4.22 7.02 5.86
N LEU A 25 3.76 6.72 7.06
CA LEU A 25 2.77 7.53 7.77
C LEU A 25 3.52 8.42 8.74
N GLU A 26 3.47 9.73 8.51
CA GLU A 26 4.04 10.70 9.44
C GLU A 26 2.91 11.40 10.18
N GLY A 27 2.87 11.16 11.49
CA GLY A 27 2.05 11.87 12.45
C GLY A 27 2.81 13.03 13.08
N GLU A 28 2.19 13.64 14.08
CA GLU A 28 2.85 14.68 14.87
C GLU A 28 3.87 14.04 15.81
N ASN A 29 3.48 12.96 16.49
CA ASN A 29 4.24 12.32 17.55
C ASN A 29 5.05 11.10 17.07
N SER A 30 4.66 10.50 15.95
CA SER A 30 5.20 9.22 15.47
C SER A 30 5.36 9.16 13.96
N VAL A 31 6.31 8.34 13.51
CA VAL A 31 6.43 7.92 12.11
C VAL A 31 6.34 6.40 12.04
N VAL A 32 5.45 5.92 11.17
CA VAL A 32 5.24 4.49 10.91
C VAL A 32 5.70 4.19 9.48
N LEU A 33 6.60 3.22 9.34
CA LEU A 33 7.02 2.68 8.05
C LEU A 33 6.14 1.48 7.70
N ILE A 34 5.57 1.45 6.49
CA ILE A 34 4.83 0.30 5.97
C ILE A 34 5.65 -0.29 4.83
N ASP A 35 6.04 -1.55 4.97
CA ASP A 35 7.01 -2.28 4.17
C ASP A 35 8.40 -1.61 4.12
N CYS A 36 9.39 -2.37 3.70
CA CYS A 36 10.78 -1.96 3.58
C CYS A 36 11.43 -2.73 2.41
N GLY A 37 10.89 -2.57 1.20
CA GLY A 37 11.40 -3.25 0.00
C GLY A 37 12.85 -2.91 -0.35
N SER A 38 13.26 -1.68 -0.06
CA SER A 38 14.63 -1.21 -0.17
C SER A 38 15.03 -0.45 1.10
N ASN A 39 16.15 0.30 1.08
CA ASN A 39 16.63 1.03 2.24
C ASN A 39 16.07 2.47 2.29
N PRO A 40 15.18 2.82 3.24
CA PRO A 40 14.55 4.13 3.30
C PRO A 40 15.43 5.24 3.91
N VAL A 41 16.62 4.94 4.47
CA VAL A 41 17.46 5.91 5.21
C VAL A 41 17.70 7.20 4.43
N VAL A 42 18.12 7.09 3.16
CA VAL A 42 18.41 8.25 2.32
C VAL A 42 17.14 9.04 2.03
N LYS A 43 16.01 8.37 1.84
CA LYS A 43 14.73 9.03 1.56
C LYS A 43 14.15 9.72 2.79
N LEU A 44 14.26 9.11 3.98
CA LEU A 44 13.92 9.76 5.25
C LEU A 44 14.62 11.11 5.38
N LYS A 45 15.95 11.15 5.12
CA LYS A 45 16.72 12.39 5.12
C LYS A 45 16.24 13.39 4.07
N ARG A 46 15.92 12.96 2.85
CA ARG A 46 15.37 13.82 1.78
C ARG A 46 14.03 14.45 2.16
N PHE A 47 13.19 13.75 2.92
CA PHE A 47 11.91 14.28 3.40
C PHE A 47 12.01 15.05 4.73
N GLY A 48 13.22 15.24 5.26
CA GLY A 48 13.44 15.94 6.53
C GLY A 48 12.97 15.15 7.76
N ILE A 49 12.82 13.83 7.63
CA ILE A 49 12.33 12.97 8.72
C ILE A 49 13.53 12.43 9.50
N HIS A 50 13.64 12.82 10.77
CA HIS A 50 14.65 12.29 11.67
C HIS A 50 14.36 10.83 12.00
N TYR A 51 15.37 9.96 11.90
CA TYR A 51 15.18 8.51 12.05
C TYR A 51 14.66 8.10 13.42
N GLU A 52 15.02 8.81 14.50
CA GLU A 52 14.50 8.53 15.85
C GLU A 52 12.97 8.69 15.96
N ARG A 53 12.32 9.42 15.03
CA ARG A 53 10.85 9.54 15.01
C ARG A 53 10.16 8.29 14.48
N LEU A 54 10.88 7.40 13.79
CA LEU A 54 10.35 6.14 13.28
C LEU A 54 10.16 5.20 14.47
N THR A 55 8.93 5.02 14.92
CA THR A 55 8.57 4.25 16.12
C THR A 55 8.08 2.85 15.79
N ASP A 56 7.53 2.68 14.60
CA ASP A 56 6.83 1.47 14.18
C ASP A 56 7.15 1.13 12.73
N MET A 57 7.22 -0.16 12.44
CA MET A 57 7.33 -0.74 11.11
C MET A 57 6.25 -1.82 10.95
N ILE A 58 5.51 -1.80 9.85
CA ILE A 58 4.51 -2.82 9.53
C ILE A 58 4.97 -3.52 8.26
N LEU A 59 5.20 -4.83 8.34
CA LEU A 59 5.54 -5.67 7.19
C LEU A 59 4.28 -6.41 6.75
N THR A 60 3.81 -6.14 5.53
CA THR A 60 2.56 -6.69 5.01
C THR A 60 2.69 -8.18 4.69
N HIS A 61 3.76 -8.56 3.98
CA HIS A 61 4.05 -9.93 3.59
C HIS A 61 5.53 -10.13 3.26
N PHE A 62 5.97 -11.39 3.21
CA PHE A 62 7.38 -11.77 3.03
C PHE A 62 7.79 -11.94 1.55
N HIS A 63 7.40 -11.02 0.67
CA HIS A 63 8.05 -10.95 -0.64
C HIS A 63 9.28 -10.04 -0.58
N PRO A 64 10.35 -10.35 -1.32
CA PRO A 64 11.60 -9.58 -1.27
C PRO A 64 11.43 -8.09 -1.53
N ASP A 65 10.56 -7.71 -2.48
CA ASP A 65 10.26 -6.31 -2.79
C ASP A 65 9.46 -5.56 -1.72
N HIS A 66 9.10 -6.23 -0.61
CA HIS A 66 8.51 -5.62 0.58
C HIS A 66 9.39 -5.73 1.82
N VAL A 67 10.37 -6.65 1.89
CA VAL A 67 11.14 -6.92 3.12
C VAL A 67 12.65 -6.95 2.96
N ALA A 68 13.19 -7.07 1.74
CA ALA A 68 14.63 -7.26 1.53
C ALA A 68 15.49 -6.08 2.04
N GLY A 69 14.89 -4.89 2.18
CA GLY A 69 15.53 -3.72 2.76
C GLY A 69 15.65 -3.74 4.28
N VAL A 70 14.93 -4.61 5.00
CA VAL A 70 14.93 -4.64 6.47
C VAL A 70 16.34 -4.83 7.06
N PRO A 71 17.16 -5.80 6.62
CA PRO A 71 18.47 -6.03 7.22
C PRO A 71 19.40 -4.82 7.08
N ILE A 72 19.49 -4.28 5.87
CA ILE A 72 20.35 -3.13 5.60
C ILE A 72 19.83 -1.86 6.28
N PHE A 73 18.51 -1.70 6.38
CA PHE A 73 17.89 -0.60 7.11
C PHE A 73 18.23 -0.65 8.60
N LEU A 74 18.02 -1.80 9.25
CA LEU A 74 18.29 -2.00 10.67
C LEU A 74 19.79 -1.84 11.00
N MET A 75 20.67 -2.38 10.16
CA MET A 75 22.12 -2.15 10.27
C MET A 75 22.48 -0.67 10.17
N HIS A 76 21.92 0.06 9.19
CA HIS A 76 22.18 1.50 9.05
C HIS A 76 21.67 2.29 10.26
N MET A 77 20.48 2.00 10.77
CA MET A 77 19.95 2.63 11.98
C MET A 77 20.90 2.44 13.17
N TRP A 78 21.46 1.24 13.34
CA TRP A 78 22.45 0.97 14.37
C TRP A 78 23.73 1.78 14.17
N LEU A 79 24.30 1.77 12.96
CA LEU A 79 25.54 2.47 12.63
C LEU A 79 25.43 4.00 12.75
N ILE A 80 24.28 4.59 12.42
CA ILE A 80 24.05 6.03 12.58
C ILE A 80 23.72 6.44 14.01
N GLY A 81 23.69 5.47 14.94
CA GLY A 81 23.60 5.72 16.37
C GLY A 81 22.19 5.78 16.93
N ARG A 82 21.18 5.24 16.22
CA ARG A 82 19.81 5.14 16.75
C ARG A 82 19.80 4.52 18.13
N LYS A 83 19.00 5.09 19.04
CA LYS A 83 18.76 4.53 20.39
C LYS A 83 17.30 4.20 20.66
N ALA A 84 16.34 4.88 20.01
CA ALA A 84 14.93 4.60 20.27
C ALA A 84 14.56 3.16 19.86
N PRO A 85 13.71 2.48 20.65
CA PRO A 85 13.20 1.17 20.28
C PRO A 85 12.39 1.23 18.98
N LEU A 86 12.34 0.14 18.25
CA LEU A 86 11.51 -0.02 17.05
C LEU A 86 10.57 -1.21 17.24
N ARG A 87 9.27 -1.01 17.00
CA ARG A 87 8.27 -2.08 17.01
C ARG A 87 7.98 -2.52 15.58
N VAL A 88 8.02 -3.81 15.31
CA VAL A 88 7.79 -4.40 14.00
C VAL A 88 6.56 -5.30 14.07
N TYR A 89 5.57 -5.05 13.22
CA TYR A 89 4.31 -5.80 13.19
C TYR A 89 4.17 -6.52 11.85
N GLY A 90 3.52 -7.68 11.87
CA GLY A 90 3.26 -8.46 10.67
C GLY A 90 2.65 -9.81 11.04
N LEU A 91 2.14 -10.53 10.04
CA LEU A 91 1.67 -11.91 10.25
C LEU A 91 2.81 -12.79 10.76
N HIS A 92 2.47 -13.85 11.51
CA HIS A 92 3.44 -14.84 12.00
C HIS A 92 4.37 -15.33 10.89
N HIS A 93 3.80 -15.71 9.73
CA HIS A 93 4.53 -16.14 8.54
C HIS A 93 5.60 -15.14 8.08
N CYS A 94 5.28 -13.84 8.14
CA CYS A 94 6.19 -12.78 7.71
C CYS A 94 7.29 -12.52 8.74
N LEU A 95 6.92 -12.35 10.02
CA LEU A 95 7.89 -11.96 11.05
C LEU A 95 8.89 -13.08 11.35
N GLU A 96 8.45 -14.34 11.38
CA GLU A 96 9.34 -15.49 11.56
C GLU A 96 10.46 -15.49 10.50
N ARG A 97 10.10 -15.34 9.23
CA ARG A 97 11.08 -15.31 8.12
C ARG A 97 11.93 -14.04 8.11
N THR A 98 11.38 -12.90 8.56
CA THR A 98 12.17 -11.68 8.75
C THR A 98 13.19 -11.86 9.87
N GLU A 99 12.82 -12.48 10.98
CA GLU A 99 13.72 -12.82 12.09
C GLU A 99 14.82 -13.80 11.60
N ASP A 100 14.46 -14.84 10.86
CA ASP A 100 15.43 -15.78 10.26
C ASP A 100 16.40 -15.07 9.30
N MET A 101 15.88 -14.17 8.45
CA MET A 101 16.69 -13.36 7.54
C MET A 101 17.68 -12.47 8.32
N MET A 102 17.28 -11.91 9.47
CA MET A 102 18.17 -11.13 10.33
C MET A 102 19.22 -12.01 11.02
N LEU A 103 18.83 -13.21 11.49
CA LEU A 103 19.74 -14.19 12.09
C LEU A 103 20.79 -14.70 11.10
N ALA A 104 20.45 -14.80 9.80
CA ALA A 104 21.40 -15.14 8.75
C ALA A 104 22.56 -14.13 8.63
N PHE A 105 22.38 -12.89 9.09
CA PHE A 105 23.42 -11.86 9.20
C PHE A 105 24.06 -11.77 10.60
N SER A 106 23.71 -12.69 11.51
CA SER A 106 24.18 -12.72 12.90
C SER A 106 23.97 -11.40 13.64
N TRP A 107 22.83 -10.74 13.39
CA TRP A 107 22.52 -9.43 13.97
C TRP A 107 22.47 -9.44 15.52
N ASP A 108 22.20 -10.60 16.10
CA ASP A 108 22.17 -10.88 17.53
C ASP A 108 23.57 -10.77 18.17
N THR A 109 24.64 -10.86 17.39
CA THR A 109 26.01 -10.67 17.86
C THR A 109 26.50 -9.23 17.72
N TRP A 110 25.68 -8.31 17.21
CA TRP A 110 26.10 -6.93 16.96
C TRP A 110 26.07 -6.11 18.26
N PRO A 111 27.19 -5.47 18.66
CA PRO A 111 27.28 -4.84 19.96
C PRO A 111 26.42 -3.57 20.05
N LYS A 112 25.69 -3.43 21.16
CA LYS A 112 24.89 -2.23 21.47
C LYS A 112 23.83 -1.93 20.39
N PHE A 113 23.25 -2.97 19.80
CA PHE A 113 22.11 -2.85 18.89
C PHE A 113 20.90 -2.24 19.64
N PHE A 114 20.14 -1.36 18.98
CA PHE A 114 18.97 -0.74 19.61
C PHE A 114 17.81 -1.75 19.72
N PRO A 115 16.88 -1.62 20.68
CA PRO A 115 15.84 -2.62 20.87
C PRO A 115 14.90 -2.70 19.66
N VAL A 116 14.66 -3.92 19.17
CA VAL A 116 13.66 -4.22 18.14
C VAL A 116 12.69 -5.26 18.69
N ALA A 117 11.39 -4.94 18.70
CA ALA A 117 10.34 -5.82 19.22
C ALA A 117 9.44 -6.29 18.09
N PHE A 118 9.31 -7.62 17.92
CA PHE A 118 8.45 -8.23 16.89
C PHE A 118 7.09 -8.59 17.48
N HIS A 119 6.03 -8.06 16.88
CA HIS A 119 4.64 -8.20 17.29
C HIS A 119 3.86 -8.98 16.22
N ARG A 120 3.73 -10.30 16.45
CA ARG A 120 3.03 -11.22 15.54
C ARG A 120 1.52 -10.99 15.58
N LEU A 121 0.94 -10.81 14.41
CA LEU A 121 -0.50 -10.62 14.22
C LEU A 121 -1.18 -11.95 13.83
N PRO A 122 -2.38 -12.23 14.35
CA PRO A 122 -3.19 -13.36 13.88
C PRO A 122 -3.74 -13.10 12.47
N GLU A 123 -3.82 -14.15 11.65
CA GLU A 123 -4.37 -14.08 10.29
C GLU A 123 -5.90 -14.14 10.31
N ARG A 124 -6.53 -13.05 10.76
CA ARG A 124 -7.99 -12.88 10.77
C ARG A 124 -8.34 -11.42 10.51
N PRO A 125 -9.53 -11.10 9.99
CA PRO A 125 -9.91 -9.71 9.74
C PRO A 125 -10.06 -8.90 11.04
N ASP A 126 -9.98 -7.59 10.90
CA ASP A 126 -10.19 -6.60 11.97
C ASP A 126 -9.25 -6.80 13.18
N VAL A 127 -7.97 -6.97 12.88
CA VAL A 127 -6.92 -7.11 13.90
C VAL A 127 -6.29 -5.75 14.15
N LEU A 128 -6.33 -5.28 15.40
CA LEU A 128 -5.61 -4.07 15.79
C LEU A 128 -4.10 -4.30 15.66
N VAL A 129 -3.45 -3.53 14.81
CA VAL A 129 -2.00 -3.56 14.59
C VAL A 129 -1.32 -2.58 15.53
N LEU A 130 -1.80 -1.33 15.52
CA LEU A 130 -1.21 -0.21 16.23
C LEU A 130 -2.31 0.74 16.66
N ASP A 131 -2.24 1.21 17.90
CA ASP A 131 -3.07 2.29 18.43
C ASP A 131 -2.17 3.26 19.19
N ASN A 132 -1.76 4.34 18.53
CA ASN A 132 -0.88 5.36 19.11
C ASN A 132 -1.56 6.74 19.11
N GLN A 133 -0.84 7.82 19.43
CA GLN A 133 -1.44 9.16 19.52
C GLN A 133 -1.93 9.70 18.17
N ASP A 134 -1.30 9.29 17.06
CA ASP A 134 -1.59 9.81 15.72
C ASP A 134 -2.51 8.89 14.92
N PHE A 135 -2.37 7.57 15.10
CA PHE A 135 -2.94 6.54 14.23
C PHE A 135 -3.59 5.41 15.00
N ARG A 136 -4.72 4.92 14.46
CA ARG A 136 -5.28 3.60 14.76
C ARG A 136 -5.25 2.78 13.47
N ILE A 137 -4.51 1.67 13.48
CA ILE A 137 -4.27 0.84 12.30
C ILE A 137 -4.82 -0.56 12.54
N THR A 138 -5.64 -1.03 11.61
CA THR A 138 -6.24 -2.37 11.61
C THR A 138 -5.82 -3.15 10.36
N ALA A 139 -5.55 -4.44 10.52
CA ALA A 139 -5.16 -5.34 9.44
C ALA A 139 -6.31 -6.26 9.06
N PHE A 140 -6.38 -6.56 7.76
CA PHE A 140 -7.31 -7.51 7.18
C PHE A 140 -6.54 -8.45 6.24
N PRO A 141 -6.63 -9.78 6.41
CA PRO A 141 -6.05 -10.72 5.47
C PRO A 141 -6.58 -10.46 4.07
N VAL A 142 -5.69 -10.40 3.09
CA VAL A 142 -6.06 -10.29 1.68
C VAL A 142 -5.49 -11.48 0.91
N LYS A 143 -5.84 -11.61 -0.37
CA LYS A 143 -5.53 -12.80 -1.15
C LYS A 143 -4.29 -12.56 -2.02
N HIS A 144 -3.21 -13.30 -1.78
CA HIS A 144 -1.95 -13.26 -2.54
C HIS A 144 -1.27 -14.64 -2.49
N TYR A 145 -0.10 -14.82 -3.12
CA TYR A 145 0.63 -16.09 -3.12
C TYR A 145 1.07 -16.58 -1.74
N ILE A 146 1.40 -15.64 -0.86
CA ILE A 146 1.79 -15.89 0.52
C ILE A 146 0.88 -15.07 1.45
N PRO A 147 0.76 -15.47 2.73
CA PRO A 147 -0.04 -14.73 3.70
C PRO A 147 0.33 -13.24 3.72
N THR A 148 -0.69 -12.39 3.56
CA THR A 148 -0.54 -10.94 3.43
C THR A 148 -1.72 -10.21 4.09
N VAL A 149 -1.52 -8.95 4.43
CA VAL A 149 -2.57 -8.09 4.99
C VAL A 149 -2.64 -6.75 4.27
N GLY A 150 -3.87 -6.32 4.01
CA GLY A 150 -4.18 -4.91 3.76
C GLY A 150 -4.41 -4.18 5.09
N LEU A 151 -4.26 -2.86 5.06
CA LEU A 151 -4.34 -1.99 6.23
C LEU A 151 -5.46 -0.97 6.09
N ARG A 152 -6.19 -0.73 7.17
CA ARG A 152 -7.08 0.42 7.33
C ARG A 152 -6.52 1.31 8.44
N ILE A 153 -6.22 2.55 8.08
CA ILE A 153 -5.50 3.51 8.90
C ILE A 153 -6.43 4.69 9.19
N GLU A 154 -6.80 4.86 10.44
CA GLU A 154 -7.52 6.04 10.93
C GLU A 154 -6.52 7.07 11.46
N VAL A 155 -6.60 8.30 10.95
CA VAL A 155 -5.80 9.45 11.38
C VAL A 155 -6.57 10.19 12.47
N LYS A 156 -6.18 10.00 13.73
CA LYS A 156 -6.94 10.47 14.91
C LYS A 156 -7.18 11.97 14.93
N SER A 157 -6.19 12.76 14.55
CA SER A 157 -6.28 14.23 14.53
C SER A 157 -7.33 14.79 13.56
N SER A 158 -7.79 13.99 12.59
CA SER A 158 -8.73 14.44 11.56
C SER A 158 -9.95 13.53 11.36
N GLY A 159 -9.98 12.35 11.98
CA GLY A 159 -10.98 11.32 11.74
C GLY A 159 -10.98 10.77 10.31
N LYS A 160 -9.94 11.08 9.51
CA LYS A 160 -9.81 10.60 8.14
C LYS A 160 -9.30 9.18 8.09
N VAL A 161 -9.73 8.46 7.06
CA VAL A 161 -9.37 7.06 6.86
C VAL A 161 -8.58 6.88 5.57
N ILE A 162 -7.49 6.13 5.66
CA ILE A 162 -6.70 5.65 4.52
C ILE A 162 -6.85 4.13 4.46
N GLY A 163 -7.31 3.61 3.33
CA GLY A 163 -7.24 2.18 3.01
C GLY A 163 -5.98 1.90 2.20
N TYR A 164 -5.25 0.84 2.53
CA TYR A 164 -4.14 0.31 1.76
C TYR A 164 -4.38 -1.17 1.51
N SER A 165 -4.59 -1.58 0.26
CA SER A 165 -4.90 -2.99 -0.02
C SER A 165 -3.71 -3.93 0.11
N CYS A 166 -2.47 -3.41 0.00
CA CYS A 166 -1.29 -4.19 -0.36
C CYS A 166 -1.49 -4.93 -1.71
N ASP A 167 -0.55 -5.84 -2.04
CA ASP A 167 -0.63 -6.81 -3.12
C ASP A 167 -1.79 -7.77 -2.87
N THR A 168 -2.74 -7.83 -3.81
CA THR A 168 -3.88 -8.72 -3.66
C THR A 168 -4.73 -8.93 -4.91
N GLU A 169 -5.30 -10.12 -5.02
CA GLU A 169 -6.48 -10.38 -5.83
C GLU A 169 -7.77 -9.76 -5.23
N PRO A 170 -8.83 -9.55 -6.03
CA PRO A 170 -10.13 -9.14 -5.50
C PRO A 170 -10.68 -10.11 -4.43
N VAL A 171 -10.88 -9.60 -3.22
CA VAL A 171 -11.41 -10.36 -2.06
C VAL A 171 -12.34 -9.46 -1.22
N PRO A 172 -13.36 -9.99 -0.53
CA PRO A 172 -14.30 -9.16 0.25
C PRO A 172 -13.64 -8.23 1.28
N ASN A 173 -12.50 -8.63 1.85
CA ASN A 173 -11.76 -7.80 2.79
C ASN A 173 -11.23 -6.49 2.17
N CYS A 174 -10.99 -6.44 0.85
CA CYS A 174 -10.66 -5.18 0.15
C CYS A 174 -11.82 -4.17 0.24
N ILE A 175 -13.07 -4.64 0.24
CA ILE A 175 -14.23 -3.76 0.43
C ILE A 175 -14.23 -3.20 1.86
N ALA A 176 -13.93 -4.02 2.86
CA ALA A 176 -13.86 -3.57 4.25
C ALA A 176 -12.74 -2.53 4.46
N ILE A 177 -11.57 -2.75 3.86
CA ILE A 177 -10.44 -1.81 3.89
C ILE A 177 -10.84 -0.47 3.26
N GLY A 178 -11.47 -0.49 2.09
CA GLY A 178 -11.80 0.72 1.32
C GLY A 178 -13.10 1.41 1.68
N ARG A 179 -13.99 0.78 2.46
CA ARG A 179 -15.31 1.35 2.80
C ARG A 179 -15.15 2.67 3.54
N ASP A 180 -15.78 3.72 3.01
CA ASP A 180 -15.74 5.09 3.54
C ASP A 180 -14.33 5.68 3.73
N ALA A 181 -13.33 5.13 3.04
CA ALA A 181 -11.98 5.68 3.08
C ALA A 181 -11.91 7.03 2.36
N ASP A 182 -11.27 8.02 2.98
CA ASP A 182 -11.00 9.32 2.38
C ASP A 182 -9.89 9.22 1.30
N LEU A 183 -9.01 8.23 1.45
CA LEU A 183 -7.98 7.86 0.49
C LEU A 183 -7.87 6.34 0.40
N LEU A 184 -7.85 5.79 -0.82
CA LEU A 184 -7.56 4.38 -1.08
C LEU A 184 -6.27 4.27 -1.89
N VAL A 185 -5.28 3.58 -1.34
CA VAL A 185 -4.07 3.12 -2.02
C VAL A 185 -4.30 1.65 -2.38
N HIS A 186 -4.46 1.37 -3.66
CA HIS A 186 -4.74 0.04 -4.16
C HIS A 186 -3.65 -0.39 -5.15
N GLU A 187 -3.22 -1.64 -5.04
CA GLU A 187 -2.36 -2.22 -6.07
C GLU A 187 -3.09 -2.25 -7.41
N ALA A 188 -2.32 -2.16 -8.50
CA ALA A 188 -2.86 -2.11 -9.86
C ALA A 188 -1.88 -2.74 -10.86
N ALA A 189 -1.26 -3.87 -10.50
CA ALA A 189 -0.19 -4.49 -11.27
C ALA A 189 -0.63 -5.05 -12.65
N GLY A 190 -1.93 -5.06 -12.94
CA GLY A 190 -2.51 -5.32 -14.26
C GLY A 190 -3.23 -6.65 -14.38
N GLN A 191 -3.45 -7.12 -15.61
CA GLN A 191 -4.11 -8.39 -15.88
C GLN A 191 -3.08 -9.53 -15.91
N GLY A 192 -3.10 -10.37 -14.88
CA GLY A 192 -2.31 -11.59 -14.78
C GLY A 192 -2.42 -12.18 -13.38
N TRP A 193 -2.47 -13.52 -13.28
CA TRP A 193 -2.31 -14.17 -11.98
C TRP A 193 -0.86 -14.03 -11.55
N GLY A 194 -0.65 -13.11 -10.61
CA GLY A 194 0.56 -12.96 -9.81
C GLY A 194 1.90 -12.94 -10.57
N ILE A 195 1.90 -12.26 -11.70
CA ILE A 195 3.12 -11.72 -12.29
C ILE A 195 2.85 -10.23 -12.49
N PRO A 196 3.74 -9.32 -12.05
CA PRO A 196 3.67 -7.93 -12.49
C PRO A 196 3.69 -7.91 -14.02
N ALA A 197 2.61 -7.47 -14.64
CA ALA A 197 2.52 -7.49 -16.09
C ALA A 197 3.61 -6.57 -16.67
N ARG A 198 4.48 -7.11 -17.54
CA ARG A 198 5.43 -6.28 -18.30
C ARG A 198 4.65 -5.15 -18.99
N PRO A 199 5.18 -3.91 -19.04
CA PRO A 199 4.49 -2.82 -19.71
C PRO A 199 4.48 -3.07 -21.22
N ARG A 200 3.39 -3.61 -21.76
CA ARG A 200 3.10 -3.53 -23.19
C ARG A 200 2.15 -2.36 -23.41
N ARG A 201 2.57 -1.40 -24.25
CA ARG A 201 1.69 -0.36 -24.82
C ARG A 201 0.45 -1.04 -25.43
N ALA A 202 -0.69 -0.95 -24.77
CA ALA A 202 -1.94 -1.49 -25.27
C ALA A 202 -2.40 -0.68 -26.50
N LYS A 203 -2.24 -1.26 -27.69
CA LYS A 203 -3.07 -0.93 -28.85
C LYS A 203 -4.13 -2.02 -28.92
N SER A 204 -5.36 -1.73 -28.51
CA SER A 204 -6.51 -2.59 -28.85
C SER A 204 -7.72 -1.73 -29.16
N GLN A 205 -8.21 -1.85 -30.40
CA GLN A 205 -9.53 -1.38 -30.81
C GLN A 205 -10.61 -2.30 -30.23
N PRO A 206 -11.79 -1.78 -29.87
CA PRO A 206 -12.86 -2.59 -29.30
C PRO A 206 -13.54 -3.46 -30.37
N ARG A 207 -13.74 -4.76 -30.07
CA ARG A 207 -14.70 -5.62 -30.77
C ARG A 207 -16.00 -5.70 -29.97
N PRO A 208 -17.19 -5.61 -30.59
CA PRO A 208 -18.46 -5.74 -29.87
C PRO A 208 -18.80 -7.22 -29.63
N GLY A 209 -19.23 -7.58 -28.41
CA GLY A 209 -20.00 -8.82 -28.18
C GLY A 209 -19.59 -9.74 -27.03
N LEU A 210 -18.46 -9.55 -26.35
CA LEU A 210 -18.08 -10.40 -25.20
C LEU A 210 -18.25 -9.66 -23.86
N ARG A 211 -19.12 -10.18 -22.99
CA ARG A 211 -19.21 -9.78 -21.58
C ARG A 211 -18.09 -10.45 -20.78
N SER A 212 -16.88 -9.91 -20.87
CA SER A 212 -15.78 -10.25 -19.95
C SER A 212 -15.82 -9.34 -18.74
N TRP A 213 -15.90 -9.93 -17.54
CA TRP A 213 -15.83 -9.21 -16.27
C TRP A 213 -14.39 -8.72 -16.04
N CYS A 214 -14.12 -7.51 -16.49
CA CYS A 214 -12.91 -6.77 -16.15
C CYS A 214 -13.30 -5.74 -15.09
N TRP A 215 -13.06 -6.05 -13.80
CA TRP A 215 -13.10 -5.03 -12.74
C TRP A 215 -11.81 -4.20 -12.78
N CYS A 216 -11.59 -3.54 -13.91
CA CYS A 216 -10.78 -2.33 -14.00
C CYS A 216 -11.53 -1.38 -14.93
N THR A 217 -12.73 -0.96 -14.50
CA THR A 217 -13.46 0.17 -15.07
C THR A 217 -14.36 0.77 -14.00
N ILE A 218 -13.83 1.67 -13.18
CA ILE A 218 -14.69 2.65 -12.51
C ILE A 218 -15.10 3.66 -13.59
N ARG A 219 -16.31 3.50 -14.12
CA ARG A 219 -16.94 4.42 -15.09
C ARG A 219 -17.60 5.56 -14.30
N PHE A 220 -17.18 6.81 -14.52
CA PHE A 220 -17.96 8.00 -14.17
C PHE A 220 -18.13 8.90 -15.41
N GLY A 221 -19.29 9.55 -15.50
CA GLY A 221 -19.95 10.01 -16.73
C GLY A 221 -19.16 10.89 -17.69
N MET A 222 -19.46 10.73 -18.99
CA MET A 222 -18.98 11.58 -20.08
C MET A 222 -19.62 12.97 -20.00
N GLN A 223 -18.80 14.02 -20.01
CA GLN A 223 -19.10 15.23 -20.77
C GLN A 223 -18.07 15.34 -21.90
N THR A 224 -18.56 15.21 -23.12
CA THR A 224 -17.79 15.34 -24.36
C THR A 224 -17.43 16.80 -24.63
N LEU A 225 -16.15 17.10 -24.83
CA LEU A 225 -15.70 18.35 -25.47
C LEU A 225 -15.04 18.03 -26.82
N ARG A 226 -15.46 18.75 -27.86
CA ARG A 226 -15.05 18.61 -29.27
C ARG A 226 -13.59 19.02 -29.49
N PRO A 227 -12.89 18.50 -30.53
CA PRO A 227 -11.51 18.83 -30.80
C PRO A 227 -11.37 20.17 -31.54
N LEU A 228 -10.36 20.97 -31.18
CA LEU A 228 -9.88 22.13 -31.94
C LEU A 228 -8.73 21.69 -32.88
N SER A 229 -8.80 22.14 -34.13
CA SER A 229 -7.83 21.86 -35.21
C SER A 229 -6.47 22.53 -35.00
N GLN A 230 -5.37 21.85 -35.33
CA GLN A 230 -4.01 22.42 -35.41
C GLN A 230 -3.73 23.05 -36.79
N LYS A 231 -2.95 24.15 -36.82
CA LYS A 231 -2.27 24.67 -38.03
C LYS A 231 -0.78 24.29 -38.01
N PRO A 232 -0.15 23.98 -39.16
CA PRO A 232 1.25 23.55 -39.24
C PRO A 232 2.24 24.74 -39.25
N GLY A 233 3.44 24.57 -38.65
CA GLY A 233 4.61 25.42 -38.93
C GLY A 233 5.28 26.20 -37.78
N ARG A 234 5.48 25.64 -36.57
CA ARG A 234 6.40 26.25 -35.57
C ARG A 234 7.42 25.24 -34.99
N PRO A 235 8.67 25.67 -34.73
CA PRO A 235 9.74 24.80 -34.25
C PRO A 235 9.50 24.33 -32.81
N LEU A 236 9.96 23.11 -32.52
CA LEU A 236 9.88 22.45 -31.21
C LEU A 236 10.72 23.22 -30.18
N THR A 237 10.04 23.96 -29.30
CA THR A 237 10.59 24.34 -28.00
C THR A 237 9.90 23.48 -26.95
N ALA A 238 10.59 22.44 -26.48
CA ALA A 238 10.07 21.57 -25.44
C ALA A 238 10.18 22.29 -24.08
N ARG A 239 9.11 22.99 -23.69
CA ARG A 239 8.85 23.27 -22.27
C ARG A 239 8.28 22.00 -21.65
N TRP A 240 9.07 21.35 -20.80
CA TRP A 240 8.65 20.18 -20.04
C TRP A 240 7.68 20.61 -18.94
N ASN A 241 6.40 20.28 -19.11
CA ASN A 241 5.39 20.48 -18.09
C ASN A 241 5.15 19.14 -17.38
N TRP A 242 5.51 19.08 -16.09
CA TRP A 242 5.40 17.88 -15.26
C TRP A 242 3.94 17.54 -14.97
N ARG A 243 3.47 16.36 -15.40
CA ARG A 243 2.28 15.67 -14.85
C ARG A 243 2.51 14.16 -14.87
N SER A 244 3.08 13.62 -13.80
CA SER A 244 3.07 12.18 -13.51
C SER A 244 1.65 11.75 -13.11
N THR A 245 1.16 10.67 -13.72
CA THR A 245 -0.22 10.21 -13.55
C THR A 245 -0.30 9.26 -12.36
N ILE A 246 -0.30 9.80 -11.14
CA ILE A 246 -0.82 9.09 -9.96
C ILE A 246 -2.29 9.49 -9.83
N ARG A 247 -3.22 8.54 -9.99
CA ARG A 247 -4.65 8.81 -9.77
C ARG A 247 -4.96 8.77 -8.27
N PHE A 248 -4.84 9.92 -7.61
CA PHE A 248 -5.45 10.12 -6.29
C PHE A 248 -6.96 10.37 -6.46
N MET A 249 -7.80 9.51 -5.89
CA MET A 249 -9.24 9.73 -5.82
C MET A 249 -9.58 10.30 -4.43
N LYS A 250 -10.03 11.56 -4.37
CA LYS A 250 -10.63 12.18 -3.17
C LYS A 250 -12.13 11.92 -3.19
N PHE A 251 -12.68 11.31 -2.15
CA PHE A 251 -14.13 11.17 -1.97
C PHE A 251 -14.70 12.32 -1.13
N LYS A 252 -15.86 12.86 -1.51
CA LYS A 252 -16.68 13.75 -0.67
C LYS A 252 -17.61 12.87 0.17
N ARG A 253 -17.63 13.03 1.49
CA ARG A 253 -18.65 12.42 2.35
C ARG A 253 -20.02 13.03 2.04
N GLY A 254 -21.03 12.17 1.88
CA GLY A 254 -22.42 12.55 1.68
C GLY A 254 -23.35 11.49 2.28
N GLU A 255 -23.96 11.90 3.40
CA GLU A 255 -25.21 11.50 4.06
C GLU A 255 -25.81 10.09 3.84
N ALA A 256 -26.04 9.42 4.97
CA ALA A 256 -26.83 8.21 5.08
C ALA A 256 -28.28 8.44 4.65
N ALA A 257 -28.83 7.48 3.89
CA ALA A 257 -30.27 7.24 3.82
C ALA A 257 -30.52 5.74 3.93
N ALA A 258 -31.18 5.36 5.02
CA ALA A 258 -31.69 4.01 5.25
C ALA A 258 -32.83 3.68 4.27
N ALA A 259 -32.84 2.46 3.74
CA ALA A 259 -34.05 1.81 3.23
C ALA A 259 -33.92 0.29 3.40
N PRO A 260 -34.98 -0.41 3.85
CA PRO A 260 -34.92 -1.83 4.18
C PRO A 260 -34.98 -2.69 2.90
N LEU A 261 -34.13 -3.70 2.82
CA LEU A 261 -34.26 -4.75 1.80
C LEU A 261 -35.46 -5.65 2.15
N LYS A 262 -36.56 -5.48 1.42
CA LYS A 262 -37.65 -6.46 1.37
C LYS A 262 -37.13 -7.75 0.71
N GLY A 263 -37.41 -8.87 1.36
CA GLY A 263 -36.97 -10.20 0.95
C GLY A 263 -37.56 -10.66 -0.38
N SER A 264 -36.84 -11.57 -1.02
CA SER A 264 -37.42 -12.55 -1.93
C SER A 264 -36.83 -13.92 -1.61
N VAL A 265 -37.75 -14.85 -1.41
CA VAL A 265 -37.56 -16.27 -1.10
C VAL A 265 -37.00 -16.96 -2.34
N LEU A 266 -35.92 -17.73 -2.19
CA LEU A 266 -35.50 -18.71 -3.19
C LEU A 266 -36.15 -20.06 -2.86
N PRO A 267 -36.80 -20.73 -3.82
CA PRO A 267 -37.36 -22.07 -3.59
C PRO A 267 -36.26 -23.13 -3.56
N THR A 268 -36.46 -24.09 -2.65
CA THR A 268 -35.73 -25.33 -2.45
C THR A 268 -35.99 -26.35 -3.57
N GLY A 269 -34.98 -27.19 -3.84
CA GLY A 269 -35.07 -28.43 -4.65
C GLY A 269 -34.15 -28.40 -5.88
N GLN A 270 -33.38 -29.42 -6.23
CA GLN A 270 -33.29 -30.82 -5.80
C GLN A 270 -31.86 -31.31 -6.01
N ALA A 271 -31.49 -32.33 -5.22
CA ALA A 271 -30.29 -33.13 -5.38
C ALA A 271 -30.28 -33.89 -6.73
N LEU A 272 -29.09 -33.98 -7.32
CA LEU A 272 -28.42 -35.18 -7.83
C LEU A 272 -26.92 -34.86 -7.98
#